data_AF-A0A200QDI3-F1
#
_entry.id   AF-A0A200QDI3-F1
#
_cell.length_a   1.000
_cell.length_b   1.000
_cell.length_c   1.000
_cell.angle_alpha   90.00
_cell.angle_beta   90.00
_cell.angle_gamma   90.00
#
_symmetry.space_group_name_H-M   'P 1'
#
loop_
_entity.id
_entity.type
_entity.pdbx_description
1 polymer ?
#
loop_
_entity_poly.entity_id
_entity_poly.type
_entity_poly.pdbx_seq_one_letter_code
_entity_poly.pdbx_strand_id
1 'polypeptide(L)'
;MSSFASEKERPGRERKGWMIMIYDLSGSPVAAASMITPFVPSQGSDRVSRSNPGAWLILRPNGFSVSSWKPWGRLEAWRERGPIDGLGYKFELVSDAGPNSRVPIAESTMSVKKGGQFCIDTSIIGDTTSKSVPFIRGFVMGATVEGEGKISKPVVQVGVQHVTCMADAALFIALSAAIDLSMDACRLFSHKLRKEFFHDQQDYLS
;
A
#
# COMPACT_ATOMS: atom_id res chain seq x y z
N MET A 1 11.14 40.45 18.57
CA MET A 1 12.02 39.74 17.62
C MET A 1 11.70 38.25 17.72
N SER A 2 10.86 37.73 16.82
CA SER A 2 10.59 36.30 16.73
C SER A 2 11.82 35.61 16.17
N SER A 3 12.30 34.57 16.84
CA SER A 3 13.37 33.74 16.31
C SER A 3 12.83 32.92 15.15
N PHE A 4 13.19 33.30 13.93
CA PHE A 4 13.09 32.42 12.77
C PHE A 4 14.06 31.25 13.01
N ALA A 5 13.54 30.15 13.55
CA ALA A 5 14.24 28.89 13.53
C ALA A 5 14.32 28.47 12.05
N SER A 6 15.52 28.53 11.49
CA SER A 6 15.86 27.91 10.23
C SER A 6 15.40 26.45 10.26
N GLU A 7 14.34 26.14 9.52
CA GLU A 7 14.03 24.77 9.13
C GLU A 7 15.17 24.31 8.22
N LYS A 8 16.27 23.86 8.84
CA LYS A 8 17.19 22.95 8.18
C LYS A 8 16.37 21.74 7.79
N GLU A 9 16.11 21.62 6.50
CA GLU A 9 15.55 20.46 5.84
C GLU A 9 16.37 19.24 6.27
N ARG A 10 15.85 18.48 7.24
CA ARG A 10 16.52 17.28 7.74
C ARG A 10 16.34 16.19 6.68
N PRO A 11 17.42 15.65 6.08
CA PRO A 11 17.31 14.51 5.19
C PRO A 11 16.75 13.33 6.00
N GLY A 12 15.51 12.91 5.70
CA GLY A 12 14.81 11.85 6.46
C GLY A 12 13.37 12.15 6.88
N ARG A 13 12.77 13.27 6.46
CA ARG A 13 11.34 13.55 6.70
C ARG A 13 10.38 12.86 5.72
N GLU A 14 10.88 12.08 4.76
CA GLU A 14 10.07 11.45 3.74
C GLU A 14 10.47 9.98 3.58
N ARG A 15 9.49 9.10 3.41
CA ARG A 15 9.71 7.70 3.01
C ARG A 15 9.15 7.55 1.60
N LYS A 16 10.02 7.30 0.62
CA LYS A 16 9.71 7.32 -0.82
C LYS A 16 10.43 6.20 -1.57
N GLY A 17 9.97 5.97 -2.80
CA GLY A 17 10.73 5.24 -3.82
C GLY A 17 10.72 3.72 -3.66
N TRP A 18 9.91 3.16 -2.78
CA TRP A 18 9.80 1.70 -2.66
C TRP A 18 9.01 1.12 -3.82
N MET A 19 9.53 0.04 -4.38
CA MET A 19 8.90 -0.75 -5.43
C MET A 19 9.07 -2.23 -5.09
N ILE A 20 7.97 -2.97 -5.18
CA ILE A 20 7.93 -4.42 -5.07
C ILE A 20 7.64 -4.95 -6.47
N MET A 21 8.46 -5.89 -6.93
CA MET A 21 8.29 -6.58 -8.20
C MET A 21 8.10 -8.07 -7.92
N ILE A 22 7.08 -8.66 -8.53
CA ILE A 22 6.83 -10.10 -8.46
C ILE A 22 7.19 -10.70 -9.81
N TYR A 23 8.06 -11.69 -9.77
CA TYR A 23 8.51 -12.42 -10.94
C TYR A 23 7.97 -13.84 -10.91
N ASP A 24 7.68 -14.39 -12.08
CA ASP A 24 7.44 -15.82 -12.22
C ASP A 24 8.75 -16.63 -12.23
N LEU A 25 8.63 -17.94 -12.37
CA LEU A 25 9.79 -18.86 -12.42
C LEU A 25 10.68 -18.66 -13.66
N SER A 26 10.19 -17.97 -14.69
CA SER A 26 10.98 -17.61 -15.88
C SER A 26 11.77 -16.31 -15.68
N GLY A 27 11.53 -15.59 -14.57
CA GLY A 27 12.07 -14.25 -14.33
C GLY A 27 11.27 -13.14 -15.02
N SER A 28 10.07 -13.43 -15.52
CA SER A 28 9.20 -12.41 -16.13
C SER A 28 8.41 -11.68 -15.04
N PRO A 29 8.33 -10.33 -15.08
CA PRO A 29 7.58 -9.58 -14.09
C PRO A 29 6.06 -9.74 -14.32
N VAL A 30 5.34 -10.21 -13.31
CA VAL A 30 3.90 -10.56 -13.39
C VAL A 30 2.99 -9.66 -12.57
N ALA A 31 3.53 -8.92 -11.60
CA ALA A 31 2.84 -7.86 -10.87
C ALA A 31 3.86 -6.93 -10.21
N ALA A 32 3.42 -5.71 -9.86
CA ALA A 32 4.23 -4.80 -9.08
C ALA A 32 3.39 -3.95 -8.13
N ALA A 33 4.01 -3.46 -7.06
CA ALA A 33 3.48 -2.39 -6.23
C ALA A 33 4.51 -1.27 -6.15
N SER A 34 4.15 -0.06 -6.59
CA SER A 34 5.04 1.09 -6.63
C SER A 34 4.50 2.22 -5.77
N MET A 35 5.33 2.78 -4.89
CA MET A 35 4.96 3.94 -4.11
C MET A 35 4.91 5.18 -5.01
N ILE A 36 3.72 5.76 -5.14
CA ILE A 36 3.45 6.91 -6.03
C ILE A 36 3.21 8.21 -5.26
N THR A 37 2.86 8.11 -3.99
CA THR A 37 2.78 9.27 -3.08
C THR A 37 3.63 8.96 -1.87
N PRO A 38 4.73 9.70 -1.66
CA PRO A 38 5.59 9.51 -0.52
C PRO A 38 4.85 9.64 0.81
N PHE A 39 5.30 8.90 1.81
CA PHE A 39 4.82 9.03 3.17
C PHE A 39 5.59 10.18 3.81
N VAL A 40 4.87 11.23 4.20
CA VAL A 40 5.44 12.44 4.82
C VAL A 40 4.61 12.82 6.05
N PRO A 41 5.24 13.37 7.11
CA PRO A 41 4.51 13.84 8.27
C PRO A 41 3.75 15.12 7.94
N SER A 42 2.54 15.24 8.48
CA SER A 42 1.76 16.48 8.40
C SER A 42 2.45 17.61 9.18
N GLN A 43 2.20 18.85 8.77
CA GLN A 43 2.78 20.02 9.45
C GLN A 43 2.48 20.02 10.95
N GLY A 44 3.51 20.24 11.77
CA GLY A 44 3.39 20.22 13.24
C GLY A 44 3.19 18.83 13.87
N SER A 45 3.33 17.76 13.09
CA SER A 45 3.15 16.37 13.53
C SER A 45 4.34 15.52 13.07
N ASP A 46 4.45 14.30 13.61
CA ASP A 46 5.36 13.25 13.15
C ASP A 46 4.62 12.10 12.46
N ARG A 47 3.40 12.35 11.97
CA ARG A 47 2.46 11.35 11.47
C ARG A 47 2.01 11.65 10.05
N VAL A 48 1.81 10.59 9.27
CA VAL A 48 1.09 10.65 8.00
C VAL A 48 -0.40 10.79 8.31
N SER A 49 -1.02 11.92 8.00
CA SER A 49 -2.47 12.12 8.23
C SER A 49 -3.32 11.58 7.10
N ARG A 50 -4.60 11.33 7.39
CA ARG A 50 -5.62 11.00 6.38
C ARG A 50 -5.79 12.07 5.30
N SER A 51 -5.52 13.33 5.62
CA SER A 51 -5.55 14.44 4.65
C SER A 51 -4.37 14.47 3.68
N ASN A 52 -3.30 13.73 3.97
CA ASN A 52 -2.14 13.61 3.11
C ASN A 52 -1.57 12.17 3.21
N PRO A 53 -2.32 11.17 2.72
CA PRO A 53 -1.94 9.77 2.86
C PRO A 53 -0.78 9.44 1.92
N GLY A 54 0.07 8.51 2.34
CA GLY A 54 0.98 7.84 1.42
C GLY A 54 0.20 6.91 0.50
N ALA A 55 0.69 6.66 -0.71
CA ALA A 55 -0.04 5.87 -1.68
C ALA A 55 0.84 4.95 -2.52
N TRP A 56 0.30 3.78 -2.82
CA TRP A 56 0.85 2.76 -3.69
C TRP A 56 -0.05 2.57 -4.90
N LEU A 57 0.57 2.27 -6.04
CA LEU A 57 -0.08 1.81 -7.24
C LEU A 57 0.23 0.33 -7.42
N ILE A 58 -0.82 -0.49 -7.49
CA ILE A 58 -0.70 -1.90 -7.85
C ILE A 58 -0.82 -1.98 -9.36
N LEU A 59 0.14 -2.67 -9.97
CA LEU A 59 0.37 -2.67 -11.41
C LEU A 59 0.31 -4.09 -11.93
N ARG A 60 -0.36 -4.26 -13.07
CA ARG A 60 -0.31 -5.48 -13.87
C ARG A 60 0.43 -5.25 -15.19
N PRO A 61 1.07 -6.27 -15.77
CA PRO A 61 1.59 -6.19 -17.12
C PRO A 61 0.47 -5.87 -18.13
N ASN A 62 0.78 -5.10 -19.16
CA ASN A 62 -0.14 -4.72 -20.22
C ASN A 62 0.38 -5.21 -21.57
N GLY A 63 -0.02 -6.43 -21.96
CA GLY A 63 0.43 -7.07 -23.18
C GLY A 63 1.77 -7.80 -23.04
N PHE A 64 2.43 -8.07 -24.17
CA PHE A 64 3.66 -8.89 -24.24
C PHE A 64 4.96 -8.08 -24.06
N SER A 65 4.88 -6.75 -23.91
CA SER A 65 6.06 -5.90 -23.70
C SER A 65 6.33 -5.72 -22.21
N VAL A 66 7.60 -5.90 -21.81
CA VAL A 66 8.09 -5.72 -20.43
C VAL A 66 7.96 -4.26 -19.96
N SER A 67 7.80 -3.30 -20.88
CA SER A 67 7.76 -1.86 -20.56
C SER A 67 6.36 -1.28 -20.31
N SER A 68 5.28 -2.03 -20.56
CA SER A 68 3.92 -1.51 -20.44
C SER A 68 3.24 -2.02 -19.17
N TRP A 69 3.20 -1.19 -18.14
CA TRP A 69 2.44 -1.43 -16.91
C TRP A 69 1.07 -0.74 -16.97
N LYS A 70 0.00 -1.45 -16.62
CA LYS A 70 -1.36 -0.88 -16.44
C LYS A 70 -1.70 -0.82 -14.94
N PRO A 71 -2.20 0.32 -14.44
CA PRO A 71 -2.77 0.42 -13.11
C PRO A 71 -3.91 -0.59 -12.90
N TRP A 72 -3.83 -1.36 -11.81
CA TRP A 72 -4.89 -2.26 -11.36
C TRP A 72 -5.66 -1.67 -10.18
N GLY A 73 -4.96 -1.09 -9.22
CA GLY A 73 -5.59 -0.47 -8.06
C GLY A 73 -4.67 0.51 -7.33
N ARG A 74 -5.24 1.34 -6.48
CA ARG A 74 -4.54 2.31 -5.64
C ARG A 74 -4.80 2.02 -4.18
N LEU A 75 -3.73 1.86 -3.41
CA LEU A 75 -3.79 1.74 -1.96
C LEU A 75 -3.30 3.03 -1.33
N GLU A 76 -4.13 3.66 -0.52
CA GLU A 76 -3.76 4.78 0.35
C GLU A 76 -3.62 4.28 1.79
N ALA A 77 -2.65 4.82 2.52
CA ALA A 77 -2.42 4.49 3.92
C ALA A 77 -1.98 5.71 4.73
N TRP A 78 -2.43 5.76 5.99
CA TRP A 78 -2.13 6.83 6.94
C TRP A 78 -2.14 6.32 8.38
N ARG A 79 -1.58 7.10 9.31
CA ARG A 79 -1.65 6.80 10.75
C ARG A 79 -2.82 7.55 11.36
N GLU A 80 -3.88 6.83 11.70
CA GLU A 80 -5.04 7.36 12.39
C GLU A 80 -4.77 7.50 13.90
N ARG A 81 -5.21 8.62 14.48
CA ARG A 81 -5.06 8.89 15.91
C ARG A 81 -6.25 8.32 16.67
N GLY A 82 -5.98 7.55 17.72
CA GLY A 82 -7.01 7.00 18.60
C GLY A 82 -6.44 6.63 19.97
N PRO A 83 -7.25 6.04 20.87
CA PRO A 83 -6.76 5.49 22.14
C PRO A 83 -5.61 4.49 21.94
N ILE A 84 -5.69 3.73 20.85
CA ILE A 84 -4.59 3.00 20.24
C ILE A 84 -4.49 3.52 18.81
N ASP A 85 -3.31 3.95 18.40
CA ASP A 85 -3.07 4.37 17.02
C ASP A 85 -3.45 3.27 16.02
N GLY A 86 -3.99 3.67 14.89
CA GLY A 86 -4.41 2.79 13.81
C GLY A 86 -3.64 3.05 12.52
N LEU A 87 -3.41 1.99 11.73
CA LEU A 87 -3.09 2.11 10.31
C LEU A 87 -4.41 2.16 9.56
N GLY A 88 -4.81 3.35 9.15
CA GLY A 88 -5.94 3.54 8.25
C GLY A 88 -5.51 3.24 6.83
N TYR A 89 -6.39 2.62 6.05
CA TYR A 89 -6.15 2.30 4.66
C TYR A 89 -7.41 2.44 3.81
N LYS A 90 -7.22 2.71 2.53
CA LYS A 90 -8.27 2.69 1.52
C LYS A 90 -7.72 2.11 0.22
N PHE A 91 -8.39 1.09 -0.31
CA PHE A 91 -8.06 0.48 -1.60
C PHE A 91 -9.16 0.76 -2.62
N GLU A 92 -8.75 1.28 -3.77
CA GLU A 92 -9.60 1.61 -4.89
C GLU A 92 -9.18 0.82 -6.13
N LEU A 93 -10.14 0.17 -6.78
CA LEU A 93 -9.91 -0.51 -8.05
C LEU A 93 -9.98 0.52 -9.20
N VAL A 94 -9.06 0.41 -10.16
CA VAL A 94 -9.10 1.22 -11.38
C VAL A 94 -10.12 0.60 -12.35
N SER A 95 -11.12 1.38 -12.75
CA SER A 95 -12.14 0.98 -13.71
C SER A 95 -11.62 1.07 -15.15
N ASP A 96 -12.17 0.25 -16.04
CA ASP A 96 -11.87 0.31 -17.47
C ASP A 96 -12.38 1.60 -18.15
N ALA A 97 -13.20 2.40 -17.46
CA ALA A 97 -13.60 3.74 -17.91
C ALA A 97 -12.46 4.78 -17.88
N GLY A 98 -11.27 4.41 -17.38
CA GLY A 98 -10.05 5.22 -17.44
C GLY A 98 -9.32 5.35 -16.10
N PRO A 99 -8.07 5.87 -16.08
CA PRO A 99 -7.21 5.89 -14.89
C PRO A 99 -7.72 6.75 -13.71
N ASN A 100 -8.68 7.63 -13.99
CA ASN A 100 -9.33 8.51 -13.00
C ASN A 100 -10.68 7.94 -12.50
N SER A 101 -11.21 6.90 -13.15
CA SER A 101 -12.40 6.21 -12.68
C SER A 101 -11.97 5.14 -11.68
N ARG A 102 -12.23 5.40 -10.40
CA ARG A 102 -11.80 4.55 -9.28
C ARG A 102 -12.99 4.20 -8.41
N VAL A 103 -13.06 2.94 -7.99
CA VAL A 103 -14.13 2.44 -7.12
C VAL A 103 -13.51 1.97 -5.81
N PRO A 104 -13.84 2.58 -4.66
CA PRO A 104 -13.37 2.08 -3.36
C PRO A 104 -14.00 0.71 -3.08
N ILE A 105 -13.16 -0.28 -2.80
CA ILE A 105 -13.60 -1.65 -2.50
C ILE A 105 -13.12 -2.14 -1.13
N ALA A 106 -12.26 -1.38 -0.46
CA ALA A 106 -11.86 -1.65 0.92
C ALA A 106 -11.47 -0.34 1.61
N GLU A 107 -12.00 -0.08 2.80
CA GLU A 107 -11.55 1.00 3.67
C GLU A 107 -11.73 0.56 5.12
N SER A 108 -10.67 0.63 5.91
CA SER A 108 -10.72 0.28 7.33
C SER A 108 -9.48 0.78 8.07
N THR A 109 -9.42 0.44 9.35
CA THR A 109 -8.30 0.74 10.23
C THR A 109 -7.91 -0.50 11.02
N MET A 110 -6.61 -0.81 11.07
CA MET A 110 -6.06 -1.89 11.90
C MET A 110 -5.10 -1.35 12.97
N SER A 111 -4.86 -2.08 14.05
CA SER A 111 -4.00 -1.61 15.14
C SER A 111 -2.54 -1.52 14.70
N VAL A 112 -1.88 -0.37 14.91
CA VAL A 112 -0.43 -0.30 14.63
C VAL A 112 0.38 -1.16 15.60
N LYS A 113 -0.09 -1.36 16.83
CA LYS A 113 0.64 -2.13 17.85
C LYS A 113 0.47 -3.63 17.65
N LYS A 114 -0.75 -4.08 17.36
CA LYS A 114 -1.07 -5.51 17.25
C LYS A 114 -0.91 -6.03 15.83
N GLY A 115 -1.08 -5.17 14.82
CA GLY A 115 -1.35 -5.58 13.45
C GLY A 115 -2.83 -5.87 13.26
N GLY A 116 -3.14 -6.66 12.24
CA GLY A 116 -4.50 -7.08 11.93
C GLY A 116 -4.60 -7.85 10.63
N GLN A 117 -5.81 -7.87 10.07
CA GLN A 117 -6.08 -8.47 8.77
C GLN A 117 -6.57 -7.39 7.82
N PHE A 118 -5.90 -7.23 6.68
CA PHE A 118 -6.42 -6.51 5.54
C PHE A 118 -7.37 -7.43 4.78
N CYS A 119 -8.63 -7.03 4.59
CA CYS A 119 -9.64 -7.85 3.91
C CYS A 119 -10.34 -7.06 2.82
N ILE A 120 -10.59 -7.74 1.70
CA ILE A 120 -11.50 -7.30 0.65
C ILE A 120 -12.60 -8.35 0.54
N ASP A 121 -13.80 -7.96 0.93
CA ASP A 121 -15.00 -8.79 0.82
C ASP A 121 -16.16 -7.90 0.37
N THR A 122 -16.63 -8.12 -0.86
CA THR A 122 -17.69 -7.31 -1.44
C THR A 122 -19.09 -7.77 -1.01
N SER A 123 -19.22 -8.91 -0.31
CA SER A 123 -20.51 -9.30 0.29
C SER A 123 -20.93 -8.36 1.42
N ILE A 124 -19.96 -7.74 2.09
CA ILE A 124 -20.17 -6.85 3.24
C ILE A 124 -20.67 -5.46 2.80
N ILE A 125 -20.41 -5.08 1.54
CA ILE A 125 -20.59 -3.70 1.04
C ILE A 125 -22.04 -3.41 0.58
N GLY A 126 -22.91 -4.42 0.49
CA GLY A 126 -24.32 -4.24 0.12
C GLY A 126 -24.55 -3.79 -1.33
N ASP A 127 -25.81 -3.79 -1.77
CA ASP A 127 -26.23 -3.66 -3.18
C ASP A 127 -25.85 -2.36 -3.91
N THR A 128 -25.33 -1.35 -3.20
CA THR A 128 -25.01 -0.04 -3.78
C THR A 128 -23.72 -0.06 -4.60
N THR A 129 -22.74 -0.86 -4.19
CA THR A 129 -21.44 -1.01 -4.88
C THR A 129 -21.40 -2.26 -5.78
N SER A 130 -22.33 -3.20 -5.55
CA SER A 130 -22.51 -4.37 -6.43
C SER A 130 -22.92 -3.97 -7.86
N LYS A 131 -23.58 -2.82 -8.02
CA LYS A 131 -23.95 -2.25 -9.33
C LYS A 131 -22.78 -1.60 -10.07
N SER A 132 -21.78 -1.09 -9.37
CA SER A 132 -20.62 -0.41 -9.99
C SER A 132 -19.48 -1.38 -10.34
N VAL A 133 -19.43 -2.54 -9.69
CA VAL A 133 -18.46 -3.62 -10.00
C VAL A 133 -19.19 -4.95 -10.15
N PRO A 134 -19.91 -5.18 -11.26
CA PRO A 134 -20.83 -6.31 -11.42
C PRO A 134 -20.18 -7.70 -11.39
N PHE A 135 -18.85 -7.78 -11.37
CA PHE A 135 -18.08 -9.03 -11.45
C PHE A 135 -17.42 -9.47 -10.13
N ILE A 136 -17.52 -8.68 -9.05
CA ILE A 136 -16.85 -9.01 -7.77
C ILE A 136 -17.91 -9.20 -6.69
N ARG A 137 -18.25 -10.46 -6.39
CA ARG A 137 -19.18 -10.81 -5.31
C ARG A 137 -18.54 -11.81 -4.34
N GLY A 138 -18.52 -11.47 -3.05
CA GLY A 138 -18.04 -12.34 -1.99
C GLY A 138 -16.60 -12.05 -1.56
N PHE A 139 -15.99 -13.04 -0.90
CA PHE A 139 -14.63 -12.96 -0.42
C PHE A 139 -13.63 -12.87 -1.58
N VAL A 140 -12.81 -11.82 -1.58
CA VAL A 140 -11.79 -11.57 -2.61
C VAL A 140 -10.41 -11.94 -2.09
N MET A 141 -9.98 -11.31 -1.00
CA MET A 141 -8.71 -11.61 -0.37
C MET A 141 -8.67 -11.25 1.12
N GLY A 142 -7.74 -11.88 1.83
CA GLY A 142 -7.31 -11.52 3.17
C GLY A 142 -5.80 -11.56 3.27
N ALA A 143 -5.18 -10.63 4.00
CA ALA A 143 -3.75 -10.60 4.26
C ALA A 143 -3.47 -10.27 5.72
N THR A 144 -2.62 -11.05 6.38
CA THR A 144 -2.16 -10.72 7.74
C THR A 144 -1.10 -9.63 7.68
N VAL A 145 -1.20 -8.66 8.58
CA VAL A 145 -0.24 -7.56 8.72
C VAL A 145 0.22 -7.53 10.17
N GLU A 146 1.52 -7.61 10.39
CA GLU A 146 2.09 -7.54 11.74
C GLU A 146 2.14 -6.09 12.24
N GLY A 147 2.15 -5.92 13.57
CA GLY A 147 2.29 -4.61 14.19
C GLY A 147 3.66 -3.96 13.93
N GLU A 148 3.71 -2.63 14.05
CA GLU A 148 4.92 -1.83 13.84
C GLU A 148 6.11 -2.34 14.68
N GLY A 149 7.28 -2.46 14.05
CA GLY A 149 8.51 -2.91 14.70
C GLY A 149 8.64 -4.42 14.86
N LYS A 150 7.63 -5.21 14.48
CA LYS A 150 7.74 -6.68 14.42
C LYS A 150 8.30 -7.14 13.07
N ILE A 151 8.81 -8.38 13.03
CA ILE A 151 9.16 -9.05 11.78
C ILE A 151 7.88 -9.47 11.09
N SER A 152 7.68 -8.99 9.86
CA SER A 152 6.51 -9.34 9.07
C SER A 152 6.57 -10.78 8.56
N LYS A 153 5.41 -11.45 8.59
CA LYS A 153 5.17 -12.79 8.04
C LYS A 153 3.77 -12.81 7.40
N PRO A 154 3.59 -12.13 6.25
CA PRO A 154 2.26 -11.98 5.67
C PRO A 154 1.77 -13.33 5.14
N VAL A 155 0.55 -13.70 5.53
CA VAL A 155 -0.20 -14.83 4.98
C VAL A 155 -1.30 -14.26 4.12
N VAL A 156 -1.33 -14.65 2.84
CA VAL A 156 -2.31 -14.18 1.86
C VAL A 156 -3.30 -15.29 1.55
N GLN A 157 -4.58 -14.98 1.68
CA GLN A 157 -5.71 -15.81 1.29
C GLN A 157 -6.41 -15.14 0.11
N VAL A 158 -6.72 -15.89 -0.93
CA VAL A 158 -7.38 -15.36 -2.14
C VAL A 158 -8.56 -16.24 -2.50
N GLY A 159 -9.70 -15.64 -2.81
CA GLY A 159 -10.87 -16.34 -3.29
C GLY A 159 -10.60 -16.92 -4.69
N VAL A 160 -10.73 -18.24 -4.84
CA VAL A 160 -10.38 -18.95 -6.09
C VAL A 160 -11.08 -18.40 -7.33
N GLN A 161 -12.31 -17.92 -7.18
CA GLN A 161 -13.09 -17.30 -8.27
C GLN A 161 -12.46 -16.02 -8.85
N HIS A 162 -11.52 -15.40 -8.12
CA HIS A 162 -10.79 -14.20 -8.53
C HIS A 162 -9.39 -14.49 -9.10
N VAL A 163 -9.02 -15.77 -9.22
CA VAL A 163 -7.71 -16.20 -9.73
C VAL A 163 -7.90 -17.07 -10.97
N THR A 164 -7.68 -16.48 -12.15
CA THR A 164 -7.75 -17.21 -13.44
C THR A 164 -6.37 -17.57 -13.96
N CYS A 165 -5.36 -16.81 -13.54
CA CYS A 165 -3.96 -17.03 -13.90
C CYS A 165 -3.02 -16.66 -12.74
N MET A 166 -1.74 -17.00 -12.89
CA MET A 166 -0.70 -16.66 -11.91
C MET A 166 -0.57 -15.15 -11.69
N ALA A 167 -0.76 -14.33 -12.73
CA ALA A 167 -0.67 -12.87 -12.61
C ALA A 167 -1.78 -12.30 -11.71
N ASP A 168 -2.97 -12.91 -11.68
CA ASP A 168 -4.05 -12.49 -10.78
C ASP A 168 -3.67 -12.72 -9.32
N ALA A 169 -3.12 -13.90 -8.99
CA ALA A 169 -2.61 -14.19 -7.65
C ALA A 169 -1.47 -13.24 -7.27
N ALA A 170 -0.58 -12.93 -8.21
CA ALA A 170 0.52 -12.00 -8.00
C ALA A 170 0.03 -10.58 -7.66
N LEU A 171 -1.08 -10.11 -8.22
CA LEU A 171 -1.65 -8.80 -7.87
C LEU A 171 -2.05 -8.72 -6.40
N PHE A 172 -2.68 -9.76 -5.86
CA PHE A 172 -3.06 -9.82 -4.46
C PHE A 172 -1.84 -9.92 -3.53
N ILE A 173 -0.78 -10.62 -3.95
CA ILE A 173 0.49 -10.66 -3.23
C ILE A 173 1.16 -9.27 -3.23
N ALA A 174 1.16 -8.57 -4.37
CA ALA A 174 1.73 -7.21 -4.47
C ALA A 174 0.96 -6.23 -3.56
N LEU A 175 -0.36 -6.31 -3.55
CA LEU A 175 -1.21 -5.52 -2.67
C LEU A 175 -0.96 -5.85 -1.18
N SER A 176 -0.82 -7.14 -0.84
CA SER A 176 -0.47 -7.58 0.51
C SER A 176 0.87 -7.02 0.97
N ALA A 177 1.88 -7.03 0.11
CA ALA A 177 3.18 -6.48 0.43
C ALA A 177 3.13 -4.95 0.59
N ALA A 178 2.33 -4.25 -0.22
CA ALA A 178 2.13 -2.81 -0.11
C ALA A 178 1.46 -2.39 1.21
N ILE A 179 0.41 -3.10 1.65
CA ILE A 179 -0.26 -2.80 2.94
C ILE A 179 0.66 -3.13 4.12
N ASP A 180 1.43 -4.22 4.03
CA ASP A 180 2.37 -4.62 5.07
C ASP A 180 3.49 -3.58 5.24
N LEU A 181 4.13 -3.17 4.14
CA LEU A 181 5.12 -2.08 4.14
C LEU A 181 4.53 -0.74 4.60
N SER A 182 3.24 -0.52 4.40
CA SER A 182 2.57 0.69 4.88
C SER A 182 2.51 0.76 6.41
N MET A 183 2.58 -0.37 7.13
CA MET A 183 2.74 -0.37 8.59
C MET A 183 4.05 0.28 9.00
N ASP A 184 5.16 -0.04 8.32
CA ASP A 184 6.45 0.60 8.52
C ASP A 184 6.47 2.04 7.97
N ALA A 185 5.86 2.29 6.81
CA ALA A 185 5.82 3.60 6.18
C ALA A 185 4.98 4.63 6.95
N CYS A 186 4.02 4.20 7.77
CA CYS A 186 3.21 5.04 8.66
C CYS A 186 3.74 5.12 10.10
N ARG A 187 4.90 4.55 10.42
CA ARG A 187 5.55 4.75 11.73
C ARG A 187 5.77 6.23 12.00
N LEU A 188 5.81 6.62 13.27
CA LEU A 188 6.17 7.99 13.62
C LEU A 188 7.52 8.39 13.00
N PHE A 189 7.62 9.59 12.44
CA PHE A 189 8.84 10.10 11.82
C PHE A 189 9.92 10.47 12.86
N SER A 190 9.53 10.55 14.13
CA SER A 190 10.45 10.57 15.27
C SER A 190 11.18 9.23 15.46
N HIS A 191 10.65 8.13 14.91
CA HIS A 191 11.24 6.79 14.98
C HIS A 191 11.99 6.44 13.70
N LYS A 192 13.16 5.80 13.85
CA LYS A 192 13.92 5.26 12.71
C LYS A 192 13.25 4.01 12.15
N LEU A 193 13.28 3.87 10.83
CA LEU A 193 12.95 2.60 10.16
C LEU A 193 14.00 1.52 10.49
N ARG A 194 13.65 0.27 10.25
CA ARG A 194 14.61 -0.86 10.34
C ARG A 194 15.70 -0.67 9.29
N LYS A 195 16.89 -1.24 9.55
CA LYS A 195 18.07 -1.09 8.68
C LYS A 195 17.80 -1.52 7.23
N GLU A 196 16.98 -2.54 7.06
CA GLU A 196 16.53 -3.11 5.78
C GLU A 196 15.84 -2.12 4.83
N PHE A 197 15.34 -0.99 5.35
CA PHE A 197 14.62 0.01 4.56
C PHE A 197 15.45 1.26 4.23
N PHE A 198 16.68 1.35 4.74
CA PHE A 198 17.61 2.35 4.26
C PHE A 198 18.24 1.83 2.98
N HIS A 199 18.07 2.56 1.89
CA HIS A 199 19.02 2.47 0.80
C HIS A 199 20.19 3.37 1.21
N ASP A 200 21.35 2.77 1.47
CA ASP A 200 22.58 3.53 1.53
C ASP A 200 22.75 4.18 0.16
N GLN A 201 22.69 5.51 0.13
CA GLN A 201 22.97 6.32 -1.03
C GLN A 201 24.49 6.31 -1.35
N GLN A 202 25.16 5.18 -1.14
CA GLN A 202 26.62 5.05 -1.10
C GLN A 202 27.18 4.17 -2.21
N ASP A 203 26.34 3.43 -2.95
CA ASP A 203 26.78 2.53 -4.03
C ASP A 203 26.72 3.14 -5.45
N TYR A 204 26.49 4.46 -5.59
CA TYR A 204 26.51 5.15 -6.90
C TYR A 204 27.76 6.03 -7.12
N LEU A 205 28.78 5.91 -6.29
CA LEU A 205 30.06 6.64 -6.42
C LEU A 205 31.30 5.74 -6.24
N SER A 206 31.20 4.44 -6.54
CA SER A 206 32.37 3.55 -6.64
C SER A 206 32.55 3.04 -8.06
#